data_AF-A0A093YXU4-F1
#
_entry.id   AF-A0A093YXU4-F1
#
_cell.length_a   1.000
_cell.length_b   1.000
_cell.length_c   1.000
_cell.angle_alpha   90.00
_cell.angle_beta   90.00
_cell.angle_gamma   90.00
#
_symmetry.space_group_name_H-M   'P 1'
#
loop_
_entity.id
_entity.type
_entity.pdbx_description
1 polymer ?
#
loop_
_entity_poly.entity_id
_entity_poly.type
_entity_poly.pdbx_seq_one_letter_code
_entity_poly.pdbx_strand_id
1 'polypeptide(L)'
;MSTIGVEGTAEALERVLKALGVDFEGKKVEKWREGRRTWSGLVSRADQEQRKQIGPATIIWCPASPPVDTDEMETDKPKKAKKLPRRRLFIRIHPAAFLELWDEVLRVSKMQYPIVHVEDLRFDIGSIELTGPSATEALIGTLHRFDEKAAEHGSVFKSLAGVTNAASLPPNALLSFSILDPRLRYPPRKIDLPKPNDEEAAFTLLQTLAAWPADDLPPSPS
;
A
#
# COMPACT_ATOMS: atom_id res chain seq x y z
N MET A 1 10.19 -11.04 -2.44
CA MET A 1 9.50 -10.65 -1.19
C MET A 1 8.30 -11.57 -1.00
N SER A 2 8.08 -12.07 0.21
CA SER A 2 6.91 -12.87 0.58
C SER A 2 5.85 -11.99 1.25
N THR A 3 4.58 -12.26 0.99
CA THR A 3 3.46 -11.41 1.44
C THR A 3 2.51 -12.20 2.34
N ILE A 4 2.10 -11.58 3.44
CA ILE A 4 1.07 -12.08 4.36
C ILE A 4 -0.11 -11.10 4.31
N GLY A 5 -1.30 -11.61 4.03
CA GLY A 5 -2.56 -10.87 4.13
C GLY A 5 -3.14 -10.97 5.53
N VAL A 6 -3.54 -9.85 6.11
CA VAL A 6 -4.16 -9.81 7.44
C VAL A 6 -5.43 -8.95 7.37
N GLU A 7 -6.56 -9.51 7.79
CA GLU A 7 -7.87 -8.85 7.70
C GLU A 7 -8.61 -8.89 9.04
N GLY A 8 -9.12 -7.74 9.49
CA GLY A 8 -9.78 -7.62 10.78
C GLY A 8 -10.40 -6.25 11.02
N THR A 9 -10.82 -5.99 12.26
CA THR A 9 -11.19 -4.63 12.68
C THR A 9 -9.93 -3.78 12.83
N ALA A 10 -10.04 -2.47 12.64
CA ALA A 10 -8.89 -1.55 12.74
C ALA A 10 -8.14 -1.70 14.07
N GLU A 11 -8.86 -1.75 15.19
CA GLU A 11 -8.28 -1.92 16.53
C GLU A 11 -7.54 -3.25 16.69
N ALA A 12 -8.09 -4.34 16.17
CA ALA A 12 -7.46 -5.66 16.28
C ALA A 12 -6.17 -5.72 15.45
N LEU A 13 -6.17 -5.13 14.25
CA LEU A 13 -4.98 -5.03 13.41
C LEU A 13 -3.90 -4.18 14.08
N GLU A 14 -4.26 -3.07 14.72
CA GLU A 14 -3.30 -2.27 15.48
C GLU A 14 -2.66 -3.05 16.63
N ARG A 15 -3.45 -3.86 17.37
CA ARG A 15 -2.90 -4.72 18.41
C ARG A 15 -1.93 -5.75 17.84
N VAL A 16 -2.24 -6.33 16.68
CA VAL A 16 -1.32 -7.24 15.96
C VAL A 16 -0.01 -6.51 15.61
N LEU A 17 -0.10 -5.31 15.04
CA LEU A 17 1.07 -4.53 14.66
C LEU A 17 1.93 -4.11 15.88
N LYS A 18 1.29 -3.70 16.99
CA LYS A 18 1.99 -3.39 18.25
C LYS A 18 2.74 -4.61 18.79
N ALA A 19 2.13 -5.79 18.71
CA ALA A 19 2.76 -7.04 19.13
C ALA A 19 3.98 -7.39 18.27
N LEU A 20 3.93 -7.10 16.97
CA LEU A 20 5.07 -7.22 16.03
C LEU A 20 6.15 -6.14 16.23
N GLY A 21 5.96 -5.26 17.21
CA GLY A 21 6.87 -4.16 17.52
C GLY A 21 6.93 -3.04 16.50
N VAL A 22 5.86 -2.92 15.70
CA VAL A 22 5.64 -1.75 14.87
C VAL A 22 5.18 -0.63 15.78
N ASP A 23 5.95 0.45 15.84
CA ASP A 23 5.56 1.68 16.51
C ASP A 23 4.97 2.67 15.50
N PHE A 24 3.92 3.36 15.92
CA PHE A 24 3.18 4.28 15.07
C PHE A 24 2.73 5.50 15.87
N GLU A 25 3.63 6.48 15.95
CA GLU A 25 3.37 7.79 16.53
C GLU A 25 3.32 8.89 15.46
N GLY A 26 2.37 9.83 15.61
CA GLY A 26 2.31 11.08 14.85
C GLY A 26 1.43 11.08 13.59
N LYS A 27 1.31 12.25 12.95
CA LYS A 27 0.42 12.51 11.79
C LYS A 27 0.71 11.66 10.55
N LYS A 28 1.93 11.13 10.41
CA LYS A 28 2.31 10.24 9.28
C LYS A 28 1.56 8.91 9.33
N VAL A 29 1.08 8.52 10.51
CA VAL A 29 0.34 7.28 10.74
C VAL A 29 -1.05 7.32 10.11
N GLU A 30 -1.71 8.48 10.10
CA GLU A 30 -3.03 8.64 9.49
C GLU A 30 -2.97 8.35 7.99
N LYS A 31 -2.03 8.98 7.29
CA LYS A 31 -1.78 8.74 5.85
C LYS A 31 -1.40 7.29 5.54
N TRP A 32 -0.67 6.64 6.43
CA TRP A 32 -0.34 5.23 6.31
C TRP A 32 -1.58 4.33 6.47
N ARG A 33 -2.45 4.59 7.44
CA ARG A 33 -3.70 3.85 7.69
C ARG A 33 -4.70 3.98 6.54
N GLU A 34 -4.67 5.12 5.85
CA GLU A 34 -5.49 5.37 4.66
C GLU A 34 -4.95 4.70 3.39
N GLY A 35 -3.76 4.07 3.45
CA GLY A 35 -3.14 3.42 2.30
C GLY A 35 -2.48 4.40 1.32
N ARG A 36 -2.09 5.61 1.79
CA ARG A 36 -1.37 6.62 0.99
C ARG A 36 0.14 6.56 1.18
N ARG A 37 0.58 5.89 2.26
CA ARG A 37 1.99 5.67 2.58
C ARG A 37 2.24 4.21 2.89
N THR A 38 3.51 3.81 2.90
CA THR A 38 3.96 2.54 3.45
C THR A 38 4.68 2.74 4.78
N TRP A 39 4.76 1.69 5.58
CA TRP A 39 5.68 1.61 6.70
C TRP A 39 6.81 0.67 6.33
N SER A 40 8.05 1.03 6.67
CA SER A 40 9.23 0.19 6.49
C SER A 40 10.06 0.26 7.76
N GLY A 41 10.40 -0.91 8.31
CA GLY A 41 11.12 -0.99 9.58
C GLY A 41 11.40 -2.43 9.97
N LEU A 42 11.98 -2.62 11.16
CA LEU A 42 12.24 -3.94 11.71
C LEU A 42 11.02 -4.44 12.47
N VAL A 43 10.58 -5.66 12.16
CA VAL A 43 9.57 -6.38 12.94
C VAL A 43 10.23 -7.31 13.93
N SER A 44 9.58 -7.47 15.08
CA SER A 44 10.06 -8.24 16.21
C SER A 44 8.96 -9.11 16.80
N ARG A 45 9.35 -10.18 17.49
CA ARG A 45 8.47 -11.03 18.29
C ARG A 45 8.71 -10.74 19.77
N ALA A 46 7.64 -10.73 20.56
CA ALA A 46 7.73 -10.70 22.02
C ALA A 46 8.11 -12.10 22.53
N ASP A 47 9.24 -12.21 23.23
CA ASP A 47 9.71 -13.45 23.84
C ASP A 47 10.05 -13.21 25.32
N GLN A 48 9.16 -13.67 26.22
CA GLN A 48 9.23 -13.56 27.70
C GLN A 48 9.79 -12.23 28.27
N GLU A 49 11.11 -12.04 28.23
CA GLU A 49 11.82 -10.87 28.78
C GLU A 49 12.44 -9.93 27.72
N GLN A 50 12.56 -10.33 26.44
CA GLN A 50 13.16 -9.51 25.38
C GLN A 50 12.38 -9.56 24.06
N ARG A 51 12.59 -8.54 23.21
CA ARG A 51 12.08 -8.54 21.83
C ARG A 51 13.13 -9.09 20.88
N LYS A 52 12.85 -10.26 20.30
CA LYS A 52 13.70 -10.86 19.27
C LYS A 52 13.35 -10.24 17.92
N GLN A 53 14.35 -9.70 17.22
CA GLN A 53 14.17 -9.15 15.88
C GLN A 53 14.00 -10.29 14.86
N ILE A 54 12.98 -10.19 14.02
CA ILE A 54 12.73 -11.15 12.93
C ILE A 54 13.41 -10.65 11.65
N GLY A 55 13.22 -9.38 11.31
CA GLY A 55 13.85 -8.77 10.14
C GLY A 55 13.14 -7.52 9.62
N PRO A 56 13.66 -6.92 8.54
CA PRO A 56 13.02 -5.77 7.90
C PRO A 56 11.75 -6.19 7.16
N ALA A 57 10.67 -5.46 7.37
CA ALA A 57 9.40 -5.65 6.70
C ALA A 57 8.81 -4.34 6.21
N THR A 58 7.98 -4.44 5.17
CA THR A 58 7.19 -3.33 4.64
C THR A 58 5.71 -3.64 4.86
N ILE A 59 4.99 -2.71 5.48
CA ILE A 59 3.57 -2.88 5.81
C ILE A 59 2.74 -1.87 5.04
N ILE A 60 1.72 -2.38 4.36
CA ILE A 60 0.86 -1.63 3.46
C ILE A 60 -0.59 -1.79 3.93
N TRP A 61 -1.28 -0.69 4.22
CA TRP A 61 -2.72 -0.73 4.46
C TRP A 61 -3.45 -0.71 3.12
N CYS A 62 -4.40 -1.61 2.96
CA CYS A 62 -5.33 -1.56 1.84
C CYS A 62 -6.35 -0.46 2.12
N PRO A 63 -6.72 0.34 1.10
CA PRO A 63 -7.76 1.32 1.26
C PRO A 63 -9.08 0.65 1.65
N ALA A 64 -9.90 1.38 2.40
CA ALA A 64 -11.23 0.93 2.76
C ALA A 64 -12.02 0.64 1.49
N SER A 65 -12.49 -0.60 1.31
CA SER A 65 -13.55 -0.83 0.34
C SER A 65 -14.76 0.01 0.78
N PRO A 66 -15.44 0.70 -0.15
CA PRO A 66 -16.75 1.28 0.17
C PRO A 66 -17.62 0.15 0.73
N PRO A 67 -18.53 0.44 1.68
CA PRO A 67 -19.46 -0.57 2.17
C PRO A 67 -20.22 -1.11 0.95
N VAL A 68 -19.90 -2.33 0.55
CA VAL A 68 -20.77 -3.08 -0.35
C VAL A 68 -21.99 -3.37 0.51
N ASP A 69 -23.06 -2.62 0.27
CA ASP A 69 -24.39 -3.01 0.71
C ASP A 69 -24.64 -4.37 0.06
N THR A 70 -24.28 -5.44 0.76
CA THR A 70 -24.88 -6.74 0.50
C THR A 70 -26.36 -6.54 0.77
N ASP A 71 -27.11 -6.21 -0.29
CA ASP A 71 -28.54 -6.46 -0.39
C ASP A 71 -28.74 -7.97 -0.20
N GLU A 72 -28.70 -8.39 1.06
CA GLU A 72 -29.24 -9.68 1.49
C GLU A 72 -30.74 -9.59 1.18
N MET A 73 -31.14 -10.20 0.06
CA MET A 73 -32.51 -10.56 -0.27
C MET A 73 -33.25 -10.96 1.01
N GLU A 74 -34.29 -10.20 1.34
CA GLU A 74 -35.10 -10.34 2.55
C GLU A 74 -35.52 -11.80 2.78
N THR A 75 -35.12 -12.37 3.91
CA THR A 75 -35.97 -13.31 4.66
C THR A 75 -35.74 -13.11 6.16
N ASP A 76 -36.85 -12.83 6.86
CA ASP A 76 -37.00 -12.50 8.28
C ASP A 76 -36.09 -13.27 9.26
N LYS A 77 -35.03 -12.61 9.78
CA LYS A 77 -34.32 -13.00 11.02
C LYS A 77 -33.73 -11.77 11.76
N PRO A 78 -33.59 -11.82 13.10
CA PRO A 78 -33.53 -10.63 13.95
C PRO A 78 -32.25 -9.82 13.76
N LYS A 79 -32.41 -8.48 13.89
CA LYS A 79 -31.41 -7.40 13.83
C LYS A 79 -29.95 -7.88 14.02
N LYS A 80 -29.28 -8.23 12.92
CA LYS A 80 -27.84 -8.52 12.92
C LYS A 80 -27.09 -7.26 13.39
N ALA A 81 -26.23 -7.42 14.39
CA ALA A 81 -25.32 -6.37 14.85
C ALA A 81 -24.56 -5.78 13.66
N LYS A 82 -24.50 -4.45 13.55
CA LYS A 82 -23.77 -3.74 12.49
C LYS A 82 -22.35 -4.30 12.40
N LYS A 83 -22.02 -5.00 11.30
CA LYS A 83 -20.66 -5.52 11.06
C LYS A 83 -19.70 -4.32 11.01
N LEU A 84 -18.75 -4.28 11.94
CA LEU A 84 -17.71 -3.25 11.94
C LEU A 84 -16.93 -3.31 10.60
N PRO A 85 -16.52 -2.16 10.04
CA PRO A 85 -15.80 -2.12 8.78
C PRO A 85 -14.50 -2.90 8.92
N ARG A 86 -14.34 -3.92 8.07
CA ARG A 86 -13.11 -4.69 7.99
C ARG A 86 -12.06 -3.90 7.21
N ARG A 87 -10.82 -4.06 7.63
CA ARG A 87 -9.64 -3.50 6.99
C ARG A 87 -8.70 -4.65 6.65
N ARG A 88 -7.92 -4.47 5.60
CA ARG A 88 -6.91 -5.43 5.17
C ARG A 88 -5.55 -4.74 5.17
N LEU A 89 -4.52 -5.46 5.58
CA LEU A 89 -3.13 -5.02 5.47
C LEU A 89 -2.29 -6.14 4.86
N PHE A 90 -1.20 -5.74 4.20
CA PHE A 90 -0.18 -6.63 3.68
C PHE A 90 1.12 -6.41 4.44
N ILE A 91 1.71 -7.51 4.93
CA ILE A 91 3.04 -7.51 5.51
C ILE A 91 3.98 -8.21 4.53
N ARG A 92 4.97 -7.47 4.04
CA ARG A 92 5.96 -7.96 3.09
C ARG A 92 7.30 -8.14 3.79
N ILE A 93 7.89 -9.32 3.69
CA ILE A 93 9.18 -9.65 4.31
C ILE A 93 10.07 -10.44 3.34
N HIS A 94 11.36 -10.49 3.62
CA HIS A 94 12.28 -11.39 2.92
C HIS A 94 11.85 -12.87 3.12
N PRO A 95 11.86 -13.72 2.07
CA PRO A 95 11.39 -15.11 2.17
C PRO A 95 12.07 -15.95 3.25
N ALA A 96 13.36 -15.68 3.55
CA ALA A 96 14.08 -16.40 4.60
C ALA A 96 13.52 -16.18 6.01
N ALA A 97 12.89 -15.02 6.26
CA ALA A 97 12.27 -14.69 7.55
C ALA A 97 10.74 -14.88 7.54
N PHE A 98 10.18 -15.39 6.44
CA PHE A 98 8.74 -15.55 6.27
C PHE A 98 8.14 -16.50 7.31
N LEU A 99 8.74 -17.68 7.51
CA LEU A 99 8.19 -18.69 8.43
C LEU A 99 8.12 -18.16 9.86
N GLU A 100 9.19 -17.50 10.31
CA GLU A 100 9.25 -16.91 11.65
C GLU A 100 8.18 -15.81 11.82
N LEU A 101 8.01 -14.94 10.82
CA LEU A 101 6.96 -13.94 10.86
C LEU A 101 5.55 -14.56 10.82
N TRP A 102 5.33 -15.55 9.94
CA TRP A 102 4.06 -16.23 9.76
C TRP A 102 3.55 -16.86 11.05
N ASP A 103 4.40 -17.61 11.74
CA ASP A 103 4.05 -18.25 13.01
C ASP A 103 3.69 -17.22 14.08
N GLU A 104 4.40 -16.07 14.09
CA GLU A 104 4.11 -14.99 15.02
C GLU A 104 2.78 -14.31 14.72
N VAL A 105 2.55 -13.96 13.45
CA VAL A 105 1.30 -13.32 13.02
C VAL A 105 0.12 -14.25 13.32
N LEU A 106 0.22 -15.55 13.05
CA LEU A 106 -0.81 -16.52 13.39
C LEU A 106 -1.08 -16.60 14.89
N ARG A 107 -0.02 -16.64 15.71
CA ARG A 107 -0.13 -16.70 17.17
C ARG A 107 -0.85 -15.47 17.71
N VAL A 108 -0.40 -14.27 17.32
CA VAL A 108 -0.95 -13.00 17.79
C VAL A 108 -2.37 -12.77 17.29
N SER A 109 -2.68 -13.17 16.05
CA SER A 109 -4.01 -13.00 15.44
C SER A 109 -5.08 -13.82 16.15
N LYS A 110 -4.73 -15.04 16.61
CA LYS A 110 -5.63 -15.89 17.41
C LYS A 110 -5.90 -15.35 18.82
N MET A 111 -4.99 -14.54 19.35
CA MET A 111 -5.13 -13.91 20.67
C MET A 111 -6.03 -12.66 20.65
N GLN A 112 -6.34 -12.12 19.47
CA GLN A 112 -7.20 -10.95 19.34
C GLN A 112 -8.68 -11.32 19.45
N TYR A 113 -9.45 -10.41 20.06
CA TYR A 113 -10.91 -10.45 20.04
C TYR A 113 -11.44 -9.10 19.51
N PRO A 114 -12.13 -9.07 18.34
CA PRO A 114 -12.43 -10.17 17.42
C PRO A 114 -11.19 -10.80 16.74
N ILE A 115 -11.30 -12.07 16.33
CA ILE A 115 -10.22 -12.82 15.67
C ILE A 115 -9.88 -12.16 14.33
N VAL A 116 -8.58 -12.01 14.09
CA VAL A 116 -8.01 -11.50 12.85
C VAL A 116 -7.77 -12.66 11.88
N HIS A 117 -8.21 -12.51 10.64
CA HIS A 117 -7.97 -13.49 9.58
C HIS A 117 -6.59 -13.28 8.97
N VAL A 118 -5.88 -14.37 8.68
CA VAL A 118 -4.53 -14.36 8.14
C VAL A 118 -4.47 -15.28 6.92
N GLU A 119 -3.88 -14.79 5.85
CA GLU A 119 -3.78 -15.46 4.55
C GLU A 119 -2.34 -15.43 4.04
N ASP A 120 -1.89 -16.54 3.46
CA ASP A 120 -0.57 -16.66 2.83
C ASP A 120 -0.68 -16.28 1.36
N LEU A 121 -0.04 -15.16 0.98
CA LEU A 121 -0.12 -14.60 -0.37
C LEU A 121 1.22 -14.71 -1.11
N ARG A 122 2.09 -15.67 -0.74
CA ARG A 122 3.41 -15.88 -1.38
C ARG A 122 3.33 -16.12 -2.89
N PHE A 123 2.28 -16.77 -3.36
CA PHE A 123 2.10 -17.15 -4.77
C PHE A 123 1.05 -16.31 -5.50
N ASP A 124 0.31 -15.48 -4.76
CA ASP A 124 -0.76 -14.65 -5.32
C ASP A 124 -0.28 -13.23 -5.62
N ILE A 125 0.59 -12.67 -4.77
CA ILE A 125 1.09 -11.29 -4.90
C ILE A 125 2.59 -11.28 -5.21
N GLY A 126 2.92 -10.93 -6.46
CA GLY A 126 4.27 -10.63 -6.90
C GLY A 126 4.72 -9.19 -6.61
N SER A 127 6.01 -8.91 -6.81
CA SER A 127 6.53 -7.54 -6.93
C SER A 127 7.75 -7.52 -7.82
N ILE A 128 7.89 -6.43 -8.58
CA ILE A 128 9.07 -6.11 -9.38
C ILE A 128 9.63 -4.80 -8.83
N GLU A 129 10.92 -4.78 -8.52
CA GLU A 129 11.63 -3.58 -8.10
C GLU A 129 12.39 -3.01 -9.30
N LEU A 130 12.17 -1.73 -9.59
CA LEU A 130 12.83 -1.02 -10.68
C LEU A 130 13.71 0.06 -10.08
N THR A 131 14.99 0.04 -10.45
CA THR A 131 15.99 0.98 -9.96
C THR A 131 16.67 1.68 -11.13
N GLY A 132 17.12 2.91 -10.89
CA GLY A 132 17.80 3.73 -11.88
C GLY A 132 17.02 4.99 -12.27
N PRO A 133 17.68 5.94 -12.97
CA PRO A 133 17.13 7.27 -13.21
C PRO A 133 15.95 7.28 -14.18
N SER A 134 15.90 6.35 -15.14
CA SER A 134 14.80 6.22 -16.10
C SER A 134 13.69 5.27 -15.65
N ALA A 135 13.70 4.80 -14.38
CA ALA A 135 12.69 3.88 -13.88
C ALA A 135 11.28 4.48 -13.95
N THR A 136 11.13 5.75 -13.56
CA THR A 136 9.85 6.48 -13.61
C THR A 136 9.37 6.65 -15.06
N GLU A 137 10.27 6.99 -15.98
CA GLU A 137 9.97 7.12 -17.41
C GLU A 137 9.47 5.80 -18.00
N ALA A 138 10.18 4.70 -17.72
CA ALA A 138 9.81 3.37 -18.18
C ALA A 138 8.45 2.92 -17.62
N LEU A 139 8.19 3.21 -16.34
CA LEU A 139 6.91 2.92 -15.68
C LEU A 139 5.76 3.71 -16.32
N ILE A 140 5.90 5.02 -16.53
CA ILE A 140 4.84 5.86 -17.13
C ILE A 140 4.60 5.48 -18.59
N GLY A 141 5.64 5.07 -19.33
CA GLY A 141 5.52 4.61 -20.71
C GLY A 141 4.86 3.23 -20.87
N THR A 142 4.85 2.42 -19.81
CA THR A 142 4.31 1.05 -19.84
C THR A 142 2.96 0.93 -19.14
N LEU A 143 2.80 1.57 -17.98
CA LEU A 143 1.61 1.48 -17.15
C LEU A 143 0.66 2.64 -17.47
N HIS A 144 -0.50 2.30 -18.01
CA HIS A 144 -1.53 3.27 -18.34
C HIS A 144 -2.73 3.09 -17.43
N ARG A 145 -3.24 4.20 -16.89
CA ARG A 145 -4.44 4.21 -16.06
C ARG A 145 -5.66 3.69 -16.83
N PHE A 146 -6.57 3.05 -16.11
CA PHE A 146 -7.84 2.56 -16.65
C PHE A 146 -8.84 3.69 -16.90
N ASP A 147 -9.10 4.54 -15.90
CA ASP A 147 -9.98 5.71 -16.03
C ASP A 147 -9.14 6.99 -16.06
N GLU A 148 -9.22 7.73 -17.18
CA GLU A 148 -8.51 9.00 -17.32
C GLU A 148 -9.17 10.17 -16.58
N LYS A 149 -10.46 10.05 -16.24
CA LYS A 149 -11.27 11.14 -15.67
C LYS A 149 -11.29 11.11 -14.14
N ALA A 150 -10.98 9.98 -13.53
CA ALA A 150 -10.94 9.87 -12.07
C ALA A 150 -9.72 10.60 -11.48
N ALA A 151 -9.98 11.50 -10.53
CA ALA A 151 -8.95 12.19 -9.76
C ALA A 151 -8.35 11.25 -8.70
N GLU A 152 -7.55 10.29 -9.16
CA GLU A 152 -6.91 9.26 -8.33
C GLU A 152 -5.39 9.46 -8.28
N HIS A 153 -4.70 8.61 -7.52
CA HIS A 153 -3.22 8.51 -7.52
C HIS A 153 -2.63 8.36 -8.93
N GLY A 154 -3.39 7.84 -9.89
CA GLY A 154 -3.01 7.76 -11.30
C GLY A 154 -2.71 9.12 -11.92
N SER A 155 -3.41 10.20 -11.51
CA SER A 155 -3.16 11.59 -11.93
C SER A 155 -1.74 12.04 -11.58
N VAL A 156 -1.38 11.85 -10.32
CA VAL A 156 -0.07 12.15 -9.75
C VAL A 156 1.01 11.29 -10.40
N PHE A 157 0.75 10.00 -10.65
CA PHE A 157 1.70 9.13 -11.33
C PHE A 157 2.14 9.68 -12.69
N LYS A 158 1.22 10.28 -13.47
CA LYS A 158 1.56 10.89 -14.77
C LYS A 158 2.35 12.19 -14.61
N SER A 159 2.09 12.98 -13.57
CA SER A 159 2.84 14.22 -13.31
C SER A 159 4.27 13.97 -12.82
N LEU A 160 4.64 12.73 -12.48
CA LEU A 160 6.02 12.36 -12.16
C LEU A 160 6.91 12.19 -13.41
N ALA A 161 6.41 12.48 -14.61
CA ALA A 161 7.21 12.51 -15.82
C ALA A 161 8.36 13.52 -15.66
N GLY A 162 9.60 13.06 -15.78
CA GLY A 162 10.81 13.86 -15.56
C GLY A 162 11.48 13.66 -14.19
N VAL A 163 10.90 12.89 -13.27
CA VAL A 163 11.59 12.50 -12.03
C VAL A 163 12.68 11.49 -12.32
N THR A 164 13.94 11.94 -12.24
CA THR A 164 15.14 11.12 -12.44
C THR A 164 15.76 10.61 -11.15
N ASN A 165 15.46 11.24 -10.01
CA ASN A 165 16.00 10.85 -8.71
C ASN A 165 14.88 10.34 -7.80
N ALA A 166 14.87 9.04 -7.50
CA ALA A 166 13.89 8.44 -6.60
C ALA A 166 13.93 9.04 -5.18
N ALA A 167 15.09 9.55 -4.73
CA ALA A 167 15.22 10.19 -3.42
C ALA A 167 14.53 11.58 -3.33
N SER A 168 14.10 12.15 -4.46
CA SER A 168 13.32 13.39 -4.48
C SER A 168 11.84 13.15 -4.14
N LEU A 169 11.37 11.90 -4.22
CA LEU A 169 10.02 11.55 -3.84
C LEU A 169 9.89 11.60 -2.30
N PRO A 170 8.73 12.02 -1.77
CA PRO A 170 8.52 12.01 -0.33
C PRO A 170 8.56 10.57 0.20
N PRO A 171 9.09 10.38 1.42
CA PRO A 171 9.41 9.05 1.94
C PRO A 171 8.18 8.16 2.02
N ASN A 172 8.35 6.89 1.70
CA ASN A 172 7.31 5.86 1.76
C ASN A 172 6.03 6.23 0.99
N ALA A 173 6.14 7.01 -0.08
CA ALA A 173 5.01 7.32 -0.95
C ALA A 173 4.40 6.05 -1.56
N LEU A 174 3.07 5.94 -1.53
CA LEU A 174 2.33 4.85 -2.16
C LEU A 174 1.28 5.42 -3.12
N LEU A 175 1.38 5.03 -4.39
CA LEU A 175 0.37 5.32 -5.41
C LEU A 175 -0.37 4.03 -5.74
N SER A 176 -1.70 4.08 -5.74
CA SER A 176 -2.59 2.93 -5.94
C SER A 176 -3.70 3.37 -6.88
N PHE A 177 -3.74 2.76 -8.06
CA PHE A 177 -4.68 3.07 -9.13
C PHE A 177 -4.84 1.87 -10.05
N SER A 178 -5.98 1.79 -10.73
CA SER A 178 -6.25 0.75 -11.71
C SER A 178 -5.52 1.02 -13.02
N ILE A 179 -4.88 -0.01 -13.58
CA ILE A 179 -4.15 0.05 -14.85
C ILE A 179 -4.80 -0.82 -15.92
N LEU A 180 -4.62 -0.43 -17.18
CA LEU A 180 -4.91 -1.27 -18.33
C LEU A 180 -3.85 -2.37 -18.46
N ASP A 181 -4.23 -3.51 -19.04
CA ASP A 181 -3.27 -4.56 -19.40
C ASP A 181 -2.18 -3.97 -20.33
N PRO A 182 -0.89 -3.97 -19.91
CA PRO A 182 0.19 -3.39 -20.70
C PRO A 182 0.34 -3.99 -22.10
N ARG A 183 -0.12 -5.24 -22.31
CA ARG A 183 -0.04 -5.93 -23.60
C ARG A 183 -0.95 -5.32 -24.65
N LEU A 184 -2.03 -4.65 -24.25
CA LEU A 184 -2.96 -3.99 -25.17
C LEU A 184 -2.33 -2.79 -25.88
N ARG A 185 -1.24 -2.24 -25.34
CA ARG A 185 -0.52 -1.09 -25.92
C ARG A 185 0.90 -1.43 -26.34
N TYR A 186 1.18 -2.70 -26.62
CA TYR A 186 2.47 -3.11 -27.16
C TYR A 186 2.67 -2.61 -28.61
N PRO A 187 3.86 -2.10 -28.98
CA PRO A 187 5.04 -1.89 -28.15
C PRO A 187 4.96 -0.60 -27.29
N PRO A 188 5.67 -0.54 -26.14
CA PRO A 188 5.73 0.68 -25.32
C PRO A 188 6.22 1.87 -26.14
N ARG A 189 5.53 3.01 -25.98
CA ARG A 189 5.87 4.25 -26.71
C ARG A 189 6.67 5.17 -25.81
N LYS A 190 7.57 5.94 -26.41
CA LYS A 190 8.28 7.01 -25.71
C LYS A 190 7.26 8.00 -25.17
N ILE A 191 7.45 8.42 -23.93
CA ILE A 191 6.64 9.46 -23.31
C ILE A 191 7.19 10.83 -23.70
N ASP A 192 6.31 11.81 -23.82
CA ASP A 192 6.72 13.20 -24.00
C ASP A 192 7.21 13.73 -22.66
N LEU A 193 8.54 13.75 -22.51
CA LEU A 193 9.18 14.36 -21.35
C LEU A 193 9.19 15.88 -21.48
N PRO A 194 9.05 16.62 -20.36
CA PRO A 194 9.27 18.06 -20.38
C PRO A 194 10.69 18.36 -20.87
N LYS A 195 10.83 19.41 -21.69
CA LYS A 195 12.13 19.79 -22.24
C LYS A 195 13.05 20.23 -21.09
N PRO A 196 14.36 19.94 -21.14
CA PRO A 196 15.28 20.28 -20.06
C PRO A 196 15.40 21.79 -19.80
N ASN A 197 15.08 22.63 -20.79
CA ASN A 197 15.11 24.10 -20.67
C ASN A 197 13.73 24.71 -20.34
N ASP A 198 12.72 23.88 -20.05
CA ASP A 198 11.39 24.34 -19.68
C ASP A 198 11.34 24.59 -18.16
N GLU A 199 11.60 25.84 -17.76
CA GLU A 199 11.64 26.26 -16.35
C GLU A 199 10.26 26.14 -15.68
N GLU A 200 9.17 26.35 -16.42
CA GLU A 200 7.80 26.25 -15.89
C GLU A 200 7.44 24.80 -15.57
N ALA A 201 7.80 23.87 -16.45
CA ALA A 201 7.58 22.44 -16.22
C ALA A 201 8.41 21.93 -15.04
N ALA A 202 9.67 22.36 -14.93
CA ALA A 202 10.53 22.03 -13.80
C ALA A 202 9.97 22.56 -12.47
N PHE A 203 9.49 23.81 -12.45
CA PHE A 203 8.86 24.41 -11.27
C PHE A 203 7.59 23.65 -10.86
N THR A 204 6.73 23.31 -11.82
CA THR A 204 5.50 22.53 -11.59
C THR A 204 5.80 21.16 -10.99
N LEU A 205 6.84 20.48 -11.49
CA LEU A 205 7.28 19.20 -10.95
C LEU A 205 7.75 19.35 -9.50
N LEU A 206 8.59 20.35 -9.21
CA LEU A 206 9.05 20.64 -7.84
C LEU A 206 7.90 20.95 -6.89
N GLN A 207 6.92 21.75 -7.33
CA GLN A 207 5.72 22.03 -6.56
C GLN A 207 4.92 20.76 -6.27
N THR A 208 4.80 19.87 -7.25
CA THR A 208 4.12 18.57 -7.09
C THR A 208 4.83 17.67 -6.09
N LEU A 209 6.18 17.61 -6.12
CA LEU A 209 6.97 16.84 -5.18
C LEU A 209 6.89 17.40 -3.75
N ALA A 210 6.84 18.72 -3.61
CA ALA A 210 6.76 19.40 -2.32
C ALA A 210 5.36 19.31 -1.68
N ALA A 211 4.30 19.57 -2.46
CA ALA A 211 2.92 19.51 -1.96
C ALA A 211 2.41 18.07 -1.81
N TRP A 212 2.89 17.16 -2.66
CA TRP A 212 2.48 15.76 -2.76
C TRP A 212 0.96 15.54 -2.72
N PRO A 213 0.23 15.90 -3.80
CA PRO A 213 -1.24 15.86 -3.83
C PRO A 213 -1.85 14.47 -3.64
N ALA A 214 -1.07 13.40 -3.85
CA ALA A 214 -1.52 12.03 -3.57
C ALA A 214 -1.83 11.80 -2.08
N ASP A 215 -1.33 12.64 -1.17
CA ASP A 215 -1.71 12.55 0.24
C ASP A 215 -3.14 13.02 0.52
N ASP A 216 -3.77 13.80 -0.39
CA ASP A 216 -5.12 14.33 -0.23
C ASP A 216 -6.14 13.59 -1.11
N LEU A 217 -5.67 12.96 -2.18
CA LEU A 217 -6.53 12.19 -3.09
C LEU A 217 -6.91 10.83 -2.46
N PRO A 218 -8.12 10.32 -2.74
CA PRO A 218 -8.46 8.96 -2.38
C PRO A 218 -7.64 7.97 -3.22
N PRO A 219 -7.08 6.91 -2.61
CA PRO A 219 -6.59 5.76 -3.38
C PRO A 219 -7.76 5.09 -4.11
N SER A 220 -7.50 4.49 -5.28
CA SER A 220 -8.53 3.73 -5.98
C SER A 220 -9.02 2.56 -5.10
N PRO A 221 -10.32 2.23 -5.10
CA PRO A 221 -10.80 1.04 -4.42
C PRO A 221 -10.12 -0.21 -5.02
N SER A 222 -9.74 -1.14 -4.13
CA SER A 222 -9.24 -2.48 -4.49
C SER A 222 -10.38 -3.42 -4.82
#